data_AF-A0A7C9VJ36-F1
#
_entry.id   AF-A0A7C9VJ36-F1
#
_cell.length_a   1.000
_cell.length_b   1.000
_cell.length_c   1.000
_cell.angle_alpha   90.00
_cell.angle_beta   90.00
_cell.angle_gamma   90.00
#
_symmetry.space_group_name_H-M   'P 1'
#
loop_
_entity.id
_entity.type
_entity.pdbx_description
1 polymer ?
#
loop_
_entity_poly.entity_id
_entity_poly.type
_entity_poly.pdbx_seq_one_letter_code
_entity_poly.pdbx_strand_id
1 'polypeptide(L)'
;PDEIDQRLGEIETALASFDERPVHYEPADIAIAGVFVSLDADGTLSIDRGYVRPEDEIANQAGDGEGEEQDGGDDDADYPASPSVQRAVITICGKPAEPEEEDEDDTIKPLPDRLITELTADRTLALRDKLATDPSVAFVAVLHKFCQDVFYGGSQYGFAMEVSVRGTTFHSQPEGLRDSVYAKAIEARHDSWRKRLPAKVADLWDGLAALTGPEQAELFAHCASFGVNALYERADRYGGRVSAHSVEQRIAEADRLSLAVGLDMAEAGWRPTVANYLGRVTKPRILEAVREGAGERAAQLIAHLKKGDMATEAERLLAETGWLPEPLRNSGADAESTEADSGEGDEALPDFLDGDDEETNTDDEEERHLAAAE
;
A
#
# COMPACT_ATOMS: atom_id res chain seq x y z
N PRO A 1 -2.93 -30.87 -28.89
CA PRO A 1 -2.58 -30.59 -27.48
C PRO A 1 -1.07 -30.55 -27.32
N ASP A 2 -0.41 -31.68 -27.52
CA ASP A 2 1.02 -31.89 -27.27
C ASP A 2 1.92 -30.95 -28.12
N GLU A 3 1.57 -30.69 -29.38
CA GLU A 3 2.29 -29.73 -30.23
C GLU A 3 2.14 -28.26 -29.79
N ILE A 4 1.05 -27.92 -29.07
CA ILE A 4 0.83 -26.59 -28.52
C ILE A 4 1.63 -26.44 -27.22
N ASP A 5 1.61 -27.44 -26.34
CA ASP A 5 2.41 -27.46 -25.11
C ASP A 5 3.92 -27.43 -25.43
N GLN A 6 4.35 -28.16 -26.47
CA GLN A 6 5.74 -28.10 -26.95
C GLN A 6 6.10 -26.70 -27.47
N ARG A 7 5.22 -26.05 -28.25
CA ARG A 7 5.40 -24.67 -28.70
C ARG A 7 5.42 -23.67 -27.54
N LEU A 8 4.62 -23.89 -26.50
CA LEU A 8 4.59 -23.05 -25.31
C LEU A 8 5.91 -23.17 -24.54
N GLY A 9 6.38 -24.40 -24.27
CA GLY A 9 7.65 -24.64 -23.60
C GLY A 9 8.87 -24.10 -24.38
N GLU A 10 8.84 -24.13 -25.72
CA GLU A 10 9.85 -23.48 -26.57
C GLU A 10 9.85 -21.95 -26.39
N ILE A 11 8.67 -21.32 -26.28
CA ILE A 11 8.49 -19.87 -26.06
C ILE A 11 8.91 -19.47 -24.64
N GLU A 12 8.51 -20.23 -23.62
CA GLU A 12 8.88 -20.02 -22.22
C GLU A 12 10.41 -20.15 -22.01
N THR A 13 11.02 -21.17 -22.62
CA THR A 13 12.50 -21.33 -22.60
C THR A 13 13.20 -20.15 -23.30
N ALA A 14 12.64 -19.63 -24.39
CA ALA A 14 13.18 -18.45 -25.06
C ALA A 14 13.05 -17.20 -24.17
N LEU A 15 11.90 -16.99 -23.51
CA LEU A 15 11.67 -15.88 -22.58
C LEU A 15 12.63 -15.92 -21.39
N ALA A 16 12.81 -17.06 -20.74
CA ALA A 16 13.75 -17.23 -19.63
C ALA A 16 15.19 -16.82 -20.01
N SER A 17 15.60 -17.04 -21.26
CA SER A 17 16.93 -16.62 -21.75
C SER A 17 17.10 -15.10 -21.90
N PHE A 18 16.01 -14.32 -21.94
CA PHE A 18 16.05 -12.86 -21.86
C PHE A 18 16.12 -12.36 -20.41
N ASP A 19 15.44 -13.04 -19.49
CA ASP A 19 15.42 -12.70 -18.05
C ASP A 19 16.75 -13.06 -17.34
N GLU A 20 17.41 -14.15 -17.75
CA GLU A 20 18.75 -14.52 -17.23
C GLU A 20 19.90 -13.67 -17.80
N ARG A 21 19.62 -12.71 -18.69
CA ARG A 21 20.66 -11.93 -19.36
C ARG A 21 21.41 -11.04 -18.34
N PRO A 22 22.74 -11.20 -18.17
CA PRO A 22 23.50 -10.35 -17.25
C PRO A 22 23.34 -8.88 -17.63
N VAL A 23 23.00 -8.04 -16.65
CA VAL A 23 22.91 -6.60 -16.85
C VAL A 23 24.31 -6.06 -17.11
N HIS A 24 24.60 -5.81 -18.38
CA HIS A 24 25.84 -5.17 -18.82
C HIS A 24 25.71 -3.66 -18.62
N TYR A 25 26.19 -3.18 -17.48
CA TYR A 25 26.39 -1.76 -17.24
C TYR A 25 27.54 -1.23 -18.11
N GLU A 26 27.40 -0.03 -18.67
CA GLU A 26 28.51 0.61 -19.37
C GLU A 26 29.65 0.92 -18.38
N PRO A 27 30.93 0.87 -18.79
CA PRO A 27 32.05 1.17 -17.89
C PRO A 27 32.00 2.58 -17.27
N ALA A 28 31.29 3.51 -17.92
CA ALA A 28 31.00 4.84 -17.38
C ALA A 28 30.01 4.79 -16.20
N ASP A 29 28.92 4.03 -16.32
CA ASP A 29 27.93 3.85 -15.26
C ASP A 29 28.54 3.18 -14.03
N ILE A 30 29.39 2.16 -14.25
CA ILE A 30 30.13 1.48 -13.17
C ILE A 30 31.08 2.45 -12.43
N ALA A 31 31.62 3.46 -13.11
CA ALA A 31 32.53 4.44 -12.51
C ALA A 31 31.81 5.46 -11.60
N ILE A 32 30.54 5.77 -11.88
CA ILE A 32 29.71 6.72 -11.11
C ILE A 32 28.74 6.03 -10.12
N ALA A 33 28.55 4.71 -10.25
CA ALA A 33 27.67 3.92 -9.38
C ALA A 33 28.21 3.80 -7.95
N GLY A 34 27.59 4.55 -7.04
CA GLY A 34 27.83 4.53 -5.61
C GLY A 34 26.91 3.59 -4.83
N VAL A 35 27.23 3.49 -3.54
CA VAL A 35 26.49 2.71 -2.54
C VAL A 35 26.30 3.56 -1.29
N PHE A 36 25.06 3.63 -0.81
CA PHE A 36 24.75 4.20 0.49
C PHE A 36 24.87 3.09 1.54
N VAL A 37 25.55 3.38 2.65
CA VAL A 37 25.75 2.43 3.74
C VAL A 37 25.28 3.09 5.02
N SER A 38 24.31 2.47 5.68
CA SER A 38 23.69 2.98 6.90
C SER A 38 23.66 1.91 7.98
N LEU A 39 23.34 2.33 9.20
CA LEU A 39 23.12 1.45 10.34
C LEU A 39 21.66 1.62 10.78
N ASP A 40 20.94 0.51 10.86
CA ASP A 40 19.58 0.47 11.38
C ASP A 40 19.55 0.70 12.90
N ALA A 41 18.35 0.90 13.45
CA ALA A 41 18.15 1.21 14.87
C ALA A 41 18.60 0.07 15.83
N ASP A 42 18.81 -1.13 15.32
CA ASP A 42 19.36 -2.30 16.02
C ASP A 42 20.90 -2.45 15.84
N GLY A 43 21.53 -1.63 15.01
CA GLY A 43 22.94 -1.69 14.65
C GLY A 43 23.26 -2.59 13.46
N THR A 44 22.25 -3.12 12.75
CA THR A 44 22.45 -3.91 11.52
C THR A 44 22.92 -3.02 10.36
N LEU A 45 23.79 -3.56 9.50
CA LEU A 45 24.36 -2.84 8.35
C LEU A 45 23.43 -2.93 7.13
N SER A 46 22.85 -1.80 6.71
CA SER A 46 22.13 -1.69 5.44
C SER A 46 23.05 -1.18 4.31
N ILE A 47 22.86 -1.70 3.10
CA ILE A 47 23.71 -1.44 1.93
C ILE A 47 22.84 -1.26 0.67
N ASP A 48 22.57 -0.01 0.33
CA ASP A 48 21.71 0.37 -0.79
C ASP A 48 22.56 0.80 -2.00
N ARG A 49 22.43 0.08 -3.13
CA ARG A 49 23.26 0.30 -4.34
C ARG A 49 22.47 1.06 -5.41
N GLY A 50 23.18 1.80 -6.27
CA GLY A 50 22.58 2.51 -7.40
C GLY A 50 22.41 4.02 -7.18
N TYR A 51 23.14 4.59 -6.22
CA TYR A 51 23.18 6.03 -6.00
C TYR A 51 24.32 6.65 -6.79
N VAL A 52 24.07 7.68 -7.59
CA VAL A 52 25.11 8.51 -8.20
C VAL A 52 25.35 9.74 -7.31
N ARG A 53 26.58 10.27 -7.31
CA ARG A 53 26.88 11.51 -6.59
C ARG A 53 26.32 12.71 -7.39
N PRO A 54 25.82 13.78 -6.75
CA PRO A 54 25.35 14.97 -7.48
C PRO A 54 26.41 15.58 -8.41
N GLU A 55 27.70 15.46 -8.06
CA GLU A 55 28.82 15.87 -8.91
C GLU A 55 29.08 14.98 -10.14
N ASP A 56 28.55 13.75 -10.16
CA ASP A 56 28.72 12.75 -11.22
C ASP A 56 27.43 12.49 -12.02
N GLU A 57 26.32 13.18 -11.71
CA GLU A 57 25.08 13.14 -12.49
C GLU A 57 25.30 13.80 -13.86
N ILE A 58 25.21 13.02 -14.94
CA ILE A 58 25.24 13.56 -16.30
C ILE A 58 23.97 14.37 -16.53
N ALA A 59 24.13 15.70 -16.64
CA ALA A 59 23.06 16.59 -17.05
C ALA A 59 22.58 16.21 -18.46
N ASN A 60 21.45 15.51 -18.53
CA ASN A 60 20.78 15.19 -19.79
C ASN A 60 20.40 16.49 -20.49
N GLN A 61 21.19 16.88 -21.49
CA GLN A 61 20.80 17.89 -22.46
C GLN A 61 19.64 17.32 -23.27
N ALA A 62 18.42 17.69 -22.89
CA ALA A 62 17.23 17.47 -23.71
C ALA A 62 17.43 18.21 -25.04
N GLY A 63 17.77 17.44 -26.08
CA GLY A 63 17.95 17.94 -27.43
C GLY A 63 16.61 18.16 -28.11
N ASP A 64 15.86 19.16 -27.67
CA ASP A 64 14.79 19.73 -28.48
C ASP A 64 15.42 20.64 -29.54
N GLY A 65 15.47 20.14 -30.77
CA GLY A 65 15.93 20.92 -31.91
C GLY A 65 14.76 21.62 -32.60
N GLU A 66 14.72 22.95 -32.54
CA GLU A 66 13.93 23.79 -33.44
C GLU A 66 14.51 25.22 -33.52
N GLY A 67 14.52 25.81 -34.72
CA GLY A 67 14.64 27.26 -34.94
C GLY A 67 16.05 27.89 -34.98
N GLU A 68 16.66 27.93 -36.18
CA GLU A 68 17.63 29.00 -36.50
C GLU A 68 16.88 30.32 -36.81
N GLU A 69 16.97 31.34 -35.96
CA GLU A 69 16.78 32.75 -36.34
C GLU A 69 17.82 33.65 -35.65
N GLN A 70 18.07 34.83 -36.23
CA GLN A 70 19.36 35.53 -36.19
C GLN A 70 19.21 37.04 -35.96
N ASP A 71 19.79 37.55 -34.86
CA ASP A 71 20.26 38.95 -34.66
C ASP A 71 21.04 38.99 -33.31
N GLY A 72 22.07 39.80 -33.03
CA GLY A 72 22.75 40.83 -33.81
C GLY A 72 23.08 42.06 -32.94
N GLY A 73 24.35 42.26 -32.56
CA GLY A 73 24.80 43.55 -31.98
C GLY A 73 25.85 43.51 -30.85
N ASP A 74 27.01 44.10 -31.12
CA ASP A 74 28.05 44.56 -30.18
C ASP A 74 27.52 45.68 -29.22
N ASP A 75 28.23 46.26 -28.23
CA ASP A 75 29.66 46.25 -27.86
C ASP A 75 29.87 46.74 -26.38
N ASP A 76 31.15 46.91 -26.00
CA ASP A 76 31.75 47.72 -24.90
C ASP A 76 32.24 47.03 -23.59
N ALA A 77 33.51 46.58 -23.63
CA ALA A 77 34.70 47.13 -22.91
C ALA A 77 34.56 47.76 -21.48
N ASP A 78 35.52 47.72 -20.54
CA ASP A 78 36.91 47.20 -20.52
C ASP A 78 37.47 47.05 -19.07
N TYR A 79 38.29 46.01 -18.79
CA TYR A 79 39.36 45.79 -17.75
C TYR A 79 39.33 46.35 -16.28
N PRO A 80 40.16 45.82 -15.31
CA PRO A 80 41.00 44.60 -15.31
C PRO A 80 40.90 43.68 -14.05
N ALA A 81 41.58 42.52 -14.14
CA ALA A 81 42.04 41.57 -13.11
C ALA A 81 42.54 42.18 -11.76
N SER A 82 42.64 41.53 -10.58
CA SER A 82 42.43 40.16 -10.02
C SER A 82 42.77 40.23 -8.49
N PRO A 83 42.75 39.17 -7.64
CA PRO A 83 42.02 37.88 -7.65
C PRO A 83 41.30 37.52 -6.30
N SER A 84 40.52 36.44 -6.31
CA SER A 84 40.29 35.46 -5.21
C SER A 84 39.48 35.82 -3.95
N VAL A 85 38.75 34.80 -3.47
CA VAL A 85 38.01 34.67 -2.19
C VAL A 85 36.70 35.47 -2.08
N GLN A 86 35.67 34.99 -2.78
CA GLN A 86 34.28 35.17 -2.33
C GLN A 86 33.77 33.85 -1.76
N ARG A 87 33.37 33.88 -0.48
CA ARG A 87 32.62 32.81 0.17
C ARG A 87 31.30 32.65 -0.58
N ALA A 88 31.03 31.46 -1.11
CA ALA A 88 29.70 31.15 -1.61
C ALA A 88 28.71 31.27 -0.44
N VAL A 89 27.83 32.26 -0.53
CA VAL A 89 26.65 32.36 0.33
C VAL A 89 25.77 31.17 -0.04
N ILE A 90 25.53 30.27 0.91
CA ILE A 90 24.59 29.17 0.69
C ILE A 90 23.19 29.79 0.67
N THR A 91 22.68 30.07 -0.52
CA THR A 91 21.28 30.39 -0.73
C THR A 91 20.47 29.12 -0.49
N ILE A 92 20.13 28.84 0.78
CA ILE A 92 19.10 27.87 1.15
C ILE A 92 17.75 28.49 0.79
N CYS A 93 17.47 28.49 -0.51
CA CYS A 93 16.14 28.61 -1.10
C CYS A 93 16.03 27.50 -2.14
N GLY A 94 15.91 26.25 -1.66
CA GLY A 94 15.11 25.32 -2.43
C GLY A 94 13.73 25.95 -2.52
N LYS A 95 13.33 26.40 -3.71
CA LYS A 95 11.95 26.85 -3.93
C LYS A 95 11.04 25.72 -3.44
N PRO A 96 10.03 26.00 -2.60
CA PRO A 96 8.86 25.12 -2.57
C PRO A 96 8.42 24.94 -4.02
N ALA A 97 7.94 23.75 -4.40
CA ALA A 97 7.29 23.60 -5.70
C ALA A 97 6.28 24.74 -5.82
N GLU A 98 6.50 25.63 -6.79
CA GLU A 98 5.55 26.71 -7.04
C GLU A 98 4.22 26.01 -7.36
N PRO A 99 3.09 26.46 -6.79
CA PRO A 99 1.83 25.87 -7.15
C PRO A 99 1.69 26.03 -8.65
N GLU A 100 1.66 24.91 -9.38
CA GLU A 100 1.20 24.90 -10.76
C GLU A 100 -0.08 25.72 -10.78
N GLU A 101 -0.15 26.74 -11.63
CA GLU A 101 -1.38 27.53 -11.73
C GLU A 101 -2.48 26.53 -12.07
N GLU A 102 -3.46 26.43 -11.17
CA GLU A 102 -4.56 25.48 -11.31
C GLU A 102 -5.39 25.95 -12.51
N ASP A 103 -5.06 25.43 -13.70
CA ASP A 103 -5.93 25.50 -14.87
C ASP A 103 -7.35 25.20 -14.41
N GLU A 104 -8.29 26.10 -14.73
CA GLU A 104 -9.71 26.03 -14.34
C GLU A 104 -10.47 24.95 -15.14
N ASP A 105 -9.84 23.79 -15.31
CA ASP A 105 -10.48 22.57 -15.76
C ASP A 105 -11.08 21.88 -14.52
N ASP A 106 -12.42 21.82 -14.46
CA ASP A 106 -13.18 21.12 -13.41
C ASP A 106 -12.91 19.59 -13.40
N THR A 107 -12.11 19.08 -14.35
CA THR A 107 -11.66 17.69 -14.41
C THR A 107 -10.88 17.28 -13.15
N ILE A 108 -11.42 16.27 -12.46
CA ILE A 108 -10.77 15.64 -11.31
C ILE A 108 -9.54 14.85 -11.78
N LYS A 109 -8.35 15.41 -11.50
CA LYS A 109 -7.06 14.76 -11.74
C LYS A 109 -6.86 13.57 -10.76
N PRO A 110 -6.22 12.47 -11.19
CA PRO A 110 -5.92 11.33 -10.31
C PRO A 110 -5.00 11.77 -9.15
N LEU A 111 -5.03 11.00 -8.05
CA LEU A 111 -4.15 11.27 -6.89
C LEU A 111 -2.67 11.16 -7.30
N PRO A 112 -1.79 12.07 -6.85
CA PRO A 112 -0.35 11.95 -7.10
C PRO A 112 0.21 10.64 -6.51
N ASP A 113 1.02 9.90 -7.28
CA ASP A 113 1.60 8.60 -6.86
C ASP A 113 2.19 8.62 -5.44
N ARG A 114 2.90 9.71 -5.08
CA ARG A 114 3.48 9.88 -3.74
C ARG A 114 2.42 9.92 -2.63
N LEU A 115 1.28 10.56 -2.88
CA LEU A 115 0.15 10.56 -1.95
C LEU A 115 -0.44 9.15 -1.81
N ILE A 116 -0.57 8.40 -2.91
CA ILE A 116 -1.04 7.01 -2.89
C ILE A 116 -0.07 6.12 -2.08
N THR A 117 1.24 6.23 -2.31
CA THR A 117 2.27 5.51 -1.52
C THR A 117 2.20 5.85 -0.03
N GLU A 118 1.97 7.10 0.34
CA GLU A 118 1.87 7.49 1.76
C GLU A 118 0.55 7.03 2.41
N LEU A 119 -0.59 7.15 1.72
CA LEU A 119 -1.87 6.60 2.20
C LEU A 119 -1.79 5.06 2.37
N THR A 120 -1.18 4.36 1.42
CA THR A 120 -1.01 2.90 1.51
C THR A 120 0.04 2.48 2.56
N ALA A 121 0.91 3.38 3.00
CA ALA A 121 1.77 3.17 4.18
C ALA A 121 0.96 3.24 5.50
N ASP A 122 0.06 4.24 5.67
CA ASP A 122 -0.91 4.28 6.77
C ASP A 122 -1.72 2.97 6.80
N ARG A 123 -2.31 2.58 5.66
CA ARG A 123 -3.10 1.35 5.52
C ARG A 123 -2.31 0.10 5.89
N THR A 124 -1.05 0.01 5.45
CA THR A 124 -0.18 -1.13 5.80
C THR A 124 0.04 -1.22 7.30
N LEU A 125 0.29 -0.11 8.02
CA LEU A 125 0.47 -0.17 9.47
C LEU A 125 -0.83 -0.47 10.23
N ALA A 126 -1.97 0.08 9.81
CA ALA A 126 -3.26 -0.25 10.42
C ALA A 126 -3.62 -1.73 10.24
N LEU A 127 -3.37 -2.28 9.04
CA LEU A 127 -3.58 -3.71 8.73
C LEU A 127 -2.64 -4.62 9.55
N ARG A 128 -1.40 -4.18 9.80
CA ARG A 128 -0.47 -4.86 10.71
C ARG A 128 -0.99 -4.92 12.14
N ASP A 129 -1.49 -3.81 12.67
CA ASP A 129 -1.99 -3.76 14.05
C ASP A 129 -3.21 -4.67 14.24
N LYS A 130 -4.18 -4.60 13.32
CA LYS A 130 -5.35 -5.49 13.30
C LYS A 130 -4.94 -6.97 13.21
N LEU A 131 -4.13 -7.36 12.23
CA LEU A 131 -3.72 -8.77 12.07
C LEU A 131 -2.93 -9.30 13.26
N ALA A 132 -2.09 -8.46 13.90
CA ALA A 132 -1.37 -8.83 15.11
C ALA A 132 -2.27 -9.10 16.33
N THR A 133 -3.55 -8.71 16.27
CA THR A 133 -4.57 -8.95 17.30
C THR A 133 -5.57 -10.06 16.93
N ASP A 134 -5.48 -10.65 15.73
CA ASP A 134 -6.31 -11.78 15.30
C ASP A 134 -5.45 -13.00 14.90
N PRO A 135 -5.18 -13.91 15.86
CA PRO A 135 -4.42 -15.13 15.58
C PRO A 135 -5.08 -16.09 14.60
N SER A 136 -6.42 -16.08 14.50
CA SER A 136 -7.15 -16.98 13.60
C SER A 136 -6.98 -16.55 12.16
N VAL A 137 -7.16 -15.26 11.86
CA VAL A 137 -6.97 -14.70 10.52
C VAL A 137 -5.48 -14.67 10.16
N ALA A 138 -4.58 -14.39 11.11
CA ALA A 138 -3.14 -14.49 10.87
C ALA A 138 -2.72 -15.91 10.46
N PHE A 139 -3.27 -16.95 11.10
CA PHE A 139 -3.00 -18.33 10.72
C PHE A 139 -3.51 -18.64 9.30
N VAL A 140 -4.74 -18.22 8.96
CA VAL A 140 -5.31 -18.39 7.62
C VAL A 140 -4.50 -17.63 6.56
N ALA A 141 -4.02 -16.42 6.84
CA ALA A 141 -3.23 -15.63 5.90
C ALA A 141 -1.87 -16.28 5.58
N VAL A 142 -1.15 -16.76 6.60
CA VAL A 142 0.12 -17.48 6.41
C VAL A 142 -0.10 -18.84 5.74
N LEU A 143 -1.15 -19.57 6.11
CA LEU A 143 -1.50 -20.84 5.46
C LEU A 143 -1.92 -20.64 3.99
N HIS A 144 -2.63 -19.57 3.67
CA HIS A 144 -2.96 -19.19 2.28
C HIS A 144 -1.69 -18.97 1.46
N LYS A 145 -0.71 -18.25 2.01
CA LYS A 145 0.60 -18.06 1.36
C LYS A 145 1.35 -19.39 1.15
N PHE A 146 1.40 -20.25 2.17
CA PHE A 146 1.95 -21.60 2.02
C PHE A 146 1.25 -22.41 0.92
N CYS A 147 -0.08 -22.34 0.85
CA CYS A 147 -0.82 -23.03 -0.20
C CYS A 147 -0.52 -22.46 -1.60
N GLN A 148 -0.45 -21.13 -1.76
CA GLN A 148 -0.02 -20.49 -3.02
C GLN A 148 1.35 -21.01 -3.48
N ASP A 149 2.34 -21.03 -2.57
CA ASP A 149 3.72 -21.41 -2.87
C ASP A 149 3.87 -22.91 -3.19
N VAL A 150 3.14 -23.78 -2.49
CA VAL A 150 3.26 -25.24 -2.62
C VAL A 150 2.39 -25.81 -3.74
N PHE A 151 1.19 -25.27 -3.97
CA PHE A 151 0.20 -25.89 -4.87
C PHE A 151 -0.12 -25.08 -6.14
N TYR A 152 0.12 -23.76 -6.16
CA TYR A 152 -0.32 -22.89 -7.26
C TYR A 152 0.83 -22.26 -8.07
N GLY A 153 2.10 -22.49 -7.68
CA GLY A 153 3.26 -22.35 -8.58
C GLY A 153 3.60 -20.93 -9.07
N GLY A 154 3.06 -19.89 -8.43
CA GLY A 154 3.22 -18.49 -8.85
C GLY A 154 4.65 -17.96 -8.68
N SER A 155 5.31 -17.69 -9.81
CA SER A 155 6.61 -16.99 -10.00
C SER A 155 7.77 -17.38 -9.06
N GLN A 156 8.74 -18.09 -9.61
CA GLN A 156 9.75 -18.83 -8.86
C GLN A 156 11.10 -18.10 -8.80
N TYR A 157 11.39 -17.44 -7.68
CA TYR A 157 12.78 -17.26 -7.24
C TYR A 157 12.95 -17.82 -5.81
N GLY A 158 13.27 -19.12 -5.73
CA GLY A 158 13.83 -19.76 -4.54
C GLY A 158 12.86 -20.56 -3.63
N PHE A 159 12.62 -21.83 -3.95
CA PHE A 159 11.98 -22.80 -3.02
C PHE A 159 12.92 -23.15 -1.83
N ALA A 160 12.49 -23.70 -0.68
CA ALA A 160 11.28 -24.50 -0.43
C ALA A 160 10.54 -24.18 0.89
N MET A 161 10.90 -23.09 1.58
CA MET A 161 10.03 -22.33 2.49
C MET A 161 10.69 -20.97 2.77
N GLU A 162 10.11 -19.87 2.28
CA GLU A 162 10.52 -18.52 2.67
C GLU A 162 9.39 -17.76 3.37
N VAL A 163 9.16 -18.06 4.65
CA VAL A 163 8.47 -17.10 5.54
C VAL A 163 9.47 -16.02 5.95
N SER A 164 9.71 -15.07 5.05
CA SER A 164 10.48 -13.89 5.40
C SER A 164 9.55 -12.88 6.07
N VAL A 165 9.65 -12.75 7.39
CA VAL A 165 9.09 -11.61 8.11
C VAL A 165 10.02 -10.40 7.87
N ARG A 166 10.00 -9.89 6.64
CA ARG A 166 10.70 -8.65 6.26
C ARG A 166 9.74 -7.49 6.50
N GLY A 167 10.04 -6.66 7.48
CA GLY A 167 9.30 -5.41 7.68
C GLY A 167 9.40 -4.54 6.43
N THR A 168 8.26 -4.12 5.88
CA THR A 168 8.21 -3.18 4.76
C THR A 168 8.82 -1.86 5.20
N THR A 169 9.88 -1.44 4.51
CA THR A 169 10.46 -0.10 4.64
C THR A 169 9.62 0.90 3.86
N PHE A 170 9.06 1.90 4.55
CA PHE A 170 8.31 2.96 3.91
C PHE A 170 9.27 4.06 3.43
N HIS A 171 9.61 4.03 2.14
CA HIS A 171 10.49 5.03 1.50
C HIS A 171 9.89 6.45 1.50
N SER A 172 8.56 6.54 1.44
CA SER A 172 7.79 7.75 1.72
C SER A 172 6.83 7.46 2.87
N GLN A 173 6.80 8.33 3.88
CA GLN A 173 5.94 8.20 5.06
C GLN A 173 5.10 9.48 5.18
N PRO A 174 3.79 9.39 5.46
CA PRO A 174 3.01 10.56 5.82
C PRO A 174 3.50 11.14 7.15
N GLU A 175 3.34 12.45 7.30
CA GLU A 175 3.68 13.13 8.55
C GLU A 175 2.83 12.57 9.71
N GLY A 176 3.48 12.21 10.81
CA GLY A 176 2.81 11.61 11.97
C GLY A 176 2.56 10.09 11.90
N LEU A 177 2.94 9.38 10.83
CA LEU A 177 2.76 7.90 10.71
C LEU A 177 3.24 7.15 11.97
N ARG A 178 4.44 7.49 12.45
CA ARG A 178 5.07 6.89 13.65
C ARG A 178 4.31 7.19 14.95
N ASP A 179 3.56 8.28 14.97
CA ASP A 179 2.81 8.75 16.13
C ASP A 179 1.35 8.29 16.15
N SER A 180 0.90 7.59 15.10
CA SER A 180 -0.43 6.99 14.98
C SER A 180 -0.74 5.99 16.11
N VAL A 181 -2.03 5.76 16.35
CA VAL A 181 -2.52 4.85 17.40
C VAL A 181 -2.01 3.42 17.16
N TYR A 182 -2.13 2.94 15.93
CA TYR A 182 -1.71 1.60 15.53
C TYR A 182 -0.17 1.43 15.54
N ALA A 183 0.61 2.44 15.16
CA ALA A 183 2.08 2.36 15.28
C ALA A 183 2.52 2.20 16.74
N LYS A 184 1.94 2.99 17.64
CA LYS A 184 2.19 2.91 19.09
C LYS A 184 1.71 1.59 19.70
N ALA A 185 0.59 1.04 19.22
CA ALA A 185 0.10 -0.27 19.64
C ALA A 185 1.04 -1.41 19.21
N ILE A 186 1.54 -1.38 17.96
CA ILE A 186 2.56 -2.32 17.46
C ILE A 186 3.84 -2.25 18.30
N GLU A 187 4.36 -1.05 18.57
CA GLU A 187 5.56 -0.87 19.39
C GLU A 187 5.36 -1.42 20.81
N ALA A 188 4.29 -1.02 21.49
CA ALA A 188 4.00 -1.47 22.85
C ALA A 188 3.83 -3.00 22.95
N ARG A 189 3.19 -3.62 21.95
CA ARG A 189 3.02 -5.08 21.85
C ARG A 189 4.33 -5.80 21.53
N HIS A 190 5.16 -5.23 20.65
CA HIS A 190 6.50 -5.77 20.39
C HIS A 190 7.37 -5.73 21.65
N ASP A 191 7.31 -4.63 22.39
CA ASP A 191 8.06 -4.45 23.62
C ASP A 191 7.58 -5.35 24.76
N SER A 192 6.29 -5.71 24.80
CA SER A 192 5.75 -6.68 25.76
C SER A 192 6.24 -8.10 25.46
N TRP A 193 6.30 -8.49 24.18
CA TRP A 193 6.89 -9.77 23.75
C TRP A 193 8.40 -9.84 24.00
N ARG A 194 9.14 -8.77 23.67
CA ARG A 194 10.59 -8.66 23.93
C ARG A 194 10.97 -8.87 25.40
N LYS A 195 10.08 -8.50 26.35
CA LYS A 195 10.26 -8.71 27.80
C LYS A 195 9.95 -10.14 28.26
N ARG A 196 9.18 -10.92 27.49
CA ARG A 196 8.78 -12.31 27.78
C ARG A 196 9.70 -13.33 27.13
N LEU A 197 10.27 -13.00 25.97
CA LEU A 197 11.14 -13.89 25.21
C LEU A 197 12.56 -13.99 25.81
N PRO A 198 13.25 -15.15 25.66
CA PRO A 198 14.63 -15.30 26.12
C PRO A 198 15.59 -14.33 25.42
N ALA A 199 16.53 -13.77 26.18
CA ALA A 199 17.52 -12.81 25.66
C ALA A 199 18.57 -13.42 24.71
N LYS A 200 18.65 -14.75 24.62
CA LYS A 200 19.56 -15.47 23.71
C LYS A 200 18.74 -16.35 22.77
N VAL A 201 19.09 -16.29 21.48
CA VAL A 201 18.47 -17.14 20.44
C VAL A 201 18.66 -18.63 20.72
N ALA A 202 19.75 -19.03 21.39
CA ALA A 202 19.99 -20.42 21.78
C ALA A 202 18.93 -20.97 22.77
N ASP A 203 18.34 -20.10 23.58
CA ASP A 203 17.33 -20.46 24.59
C ASP A 203 15.89 -20.30 24.04
N LEU A 204 15.73 -19.78 22.81
CA LEU A 204 14.44 -19.37 22.24
C LEU A 204 13.50 -20.55 21.99
N TRP A 205 14.01 -21.71 21.54
CA TRP A 205 13.18 -22.89 21.27
C TRP A 205 12.43 -23.35 22.53
N ASP A 206 13.17 -23.53 23.64
CA ASP A 206 12.59 -23.95 24.92
C ASP A 206 11.66 -22.86 25.48
N GLY A 207 12.00 -21.58 25.30
CA GLY A 207 11.13 -20.46 25.66
C GLY A 207 9.79 -20.46 24.91
N LEU A 208 9.80 -20.69 23.59
CA LEU A 208 8.59 -20.79 22.78
C LEU A 208 7.78 -22.05 23.12
N ALA A 209 8.43 -23.19 23.35
CA ALA A 209 7.77 -24.44 23.75
C ALA A 209 7.14 -24.37 25.15
N ALA A 210 7.60 -23.46 26.02
CA ALA A 210 7.04 -23.21 27.34
C ALA A 210 5.84 -22.23 27.36
N LEU A 211 5.59 -21.50 26.26
CA LEU A 211 4.39 -20.66 26.12
C LEU A 211 3.14 -21.54 26.00
N THR A 212 2.01 -21.04 26.52
CA THR A 212 0.71 -21.69 26.29
C THR A 212 0.26 -21.53 24.83
N GLY A 213 -0.63 -22.41 24.35
CA GLY A 213 -1.15 -22.35 22.97
C GLY A 213 -1.70 -20.97 22.55
N PRO A 214 -2.50 -20.26 23.38
CA PRO A 214 -2.92 -18.89 23.09
C PRO A 214 -1.74 -17.91 22.96
N GLU A 215 -0.76 -17.97 23.86
CA GLU A 215 0.42 -17.10 23.78
C GLU A 215 1.27 -17.37 22.54
N GLN A 216 1.41 -18.64 22.14
CA GLN A 216 2.05 -19.02 20.87
C GLN A 216 1.29 -18.43 19.67
N ALA A 217 -0.04 -18.49 19.68
CA ALA A 217 -0.89 -17.96 18.62
C ALA A 217 -0.84 -16.41 18.54
N GLU A 218 -0.88 -15.71 19.68
CA GLU A 218 -0.71 -14.25 19.75
C GLU A 218 0.68 -13.80 19.26
N LEU A 219 1.76 -14.50 19.67
CA LEU A 219 3.11 -14.19 19.20
C LEU A 219 3.26 -14.49 17.71
N PHE A 220 2.68 -15.60 17.24
CA PHE A 220 2.62 -15.93 15.82
C PHE A 220 1.91 -14.83 15.02
N ALA A 221 0.75 -14.34 15.49
CA ALA A 221 0.01 -13.26 14.86
C ALA A 221 0.83 -11.97 14.77
N HIS A 222 1.47 -11.58 15.87
CA HIS A 222 2.36 -10.42 15.93
C HIS A 222 3.54 -10.55 14.97
N CYS A 223 4.22 -11.69 14.92
CA CYS A 223 5.30 -11.95 13.97
C CYS A 223 4.80 -11.94 12.52
N ALA A 224 3.71 -12.64 12.21
CA ALA A 224 3.12 -12.71 10.87
C ALA A 224 2.71 -11.33 10.34
N SER A 225 2.20 -10.44 11.22
CA SER A 225 1.81 -9.07 10.85
C SER A 225 2.91 -8.31 10.14
N PHE A 226 4.18 -8.42 10.56
CA PHE A 226 5.27 -7.67 9.92
C PHE A 226 5.48 -8.08 8.44
N GLY A 227 5.01 -9.26 8.01
CA GLY A 227 4.99 -9.67 6.60
C GLY A 227 3.91 -8.99 5.73
N VAL A 228 2.92 -8.32 6.32
CA VAL A 228 1.86 -7.60 5.59
C VAL A 228 2.44 -6.41 4.82
N ASN A 229 2.11 -6.31 3.54
CA ASN A 229 2.48 -5.20 2.67
C ASN A 229 1.29 -4.80 1.79
N ALA A 230 0.68 -3.65 2.06
CA ALA A 230 -0.38 -3.05 1.23
C ALA A 230 0.12 -1.84 0.43
N LEU A 231 1.44 -1.64 0.34
CA LEU A 231 2.06 -0.43 -0.21
C LEU A 231 1.92 -0.36 -1.74
N TYR A 232 1.43 0.78 -2.23
CA TYR A 232 1.52 1.15 -3.63
C TYR A 232 2.94 1.64 -3.97
N GLU A 233 3.52 1.04 -4.99
CA GLU A 233 4.80 1.44 -5.59
C GLU A 233 4.56 1.65 -7.09
N ARG A 234 4.99 2.79 -7.63
CA ARG A 234 4.88 3.03 -9.07
C ARG A 234 5.81 2.05 -9.81
N ALA A 235 5.25 1.22 -10.69
CA ALA A 235 6.06 0.34 -11.54
C ALA A 235 6.98 1.18 -12.45
N ASP A 236 8.27 0.84 -12.45
CA ASP A 236 9.26 1.53 -13.28
C ASP A 236 9.10 1.12 -14.75
N ARG A 237 9.22 2.11 -15.65
CA ARG A 237 9.12 1.90 -17.11
C ARG A 237 10.35 1.20 -17.69
N TYR A 238 11.46 1.14 -16.96
CA TYR A 238 12.75 0.61 -17.44
C TYR A 238 13.24 -0.64 -16.70
N GLY A 239 12.32 -1.51 -16.27
CA GLY A 239 12.67 -2.85 -15.76
C GLY A 239 13.04 -2.90 -14.27
N GLY A 240 12.42 -2.04 -13.45
CA GLY A 240 12.56 -2.09 -12.00
C GLY A 240 12.02 -3.38 -11.36
N ARG A 241 12.34 -3.58 -10.08
CA ARG A 241 12.03 -4.80 -9.30
C ARG A 241 10.54 -5.16 -9.14
N VAL A 242 9.62 -4.29 -9.56
CA VAL A 242 8.18 -4.38 -9.28
C VAL A 242 7.41 -4.05 -10.56
N SER A 243 6.60 -4.98 -11.04
CA SER A 243 5.74 -4.81 -12.22
C SER A 243 4.35 -4.28 -11.82
N ALA A 244 3.65 -3.58 -12.71
CA ALA A 244 2.31 -3.05 -12.43
C ALA A 244 1.34 -4.14 -11.97
N HIS A 245 1.37 -5.31 -12.62
CA HIS A 245 0.56 -6.47 -12.25
C HIS A 245 0.88 -6.99 -10.83
N SER A 246 2.16 -6.98 -10.42
CA SER A 246 2.53 -7.39 -9.06
C SER A 246 2.09 -6.40 -7.97
N VAL A 247 1.89 -5.12 -8.32
CA VAL A 247 1.31 -4.11 -7.42
C VAL A 247 -0.19 -4.29 -7.33
N GLU A 248 -0.86 -4.45 -8.47
CA GLU A 248 -2.30 -4.72 -8.56
C GLU A 248 -2.69 -5.97 -7.75
N GLN A 249 -1.99 -7.09 -7.94
CA GLN A 249 -2.20 -8.32 -7.16
C GLN A 249 -1.99 -8.09 -5.66
N ARG A 250 -0.92 -7.37 -5.27
CA ARG A 250 -0.62 -7.05 -3.87
C ARG A 250 -1.75 -6.24 -3.21
N ILE A 251 -2.29 -5.25 -3.92
CA ILE A 251 -3.41 -4.43 -3.42
C ILE A 251 -4.69 -5.28 -3.30
N ALA A 252 -4.99 -6.14 -4.29
CA ALA A 252 -6.13 -7.05 -4.21
C ALA A 252 -6.01 -8.09 -3.07
N GLU A 253 -4.81 -8.61 -2.80
CA GLU A 253 -4.56 -9.50 -1.65
C GLU A 253 -4.67 -8.74 -0.32
N ALA A 254 -4.23 -7.48 -0.27
CA ALA A 254 -4.40 -6.60 0.90
C ALA A 254 -5.88 -6.21 1.15
N ASP A 255 -6.69 -6.03 0.11
CA ASP A 255 -8.14 -5.83 0.21
C ASP A 255 -8.82 -7.05 0.85
N ARG A 256 -8.53 -8.26 0.34
CA ARG A 256 -9.02 -9.52 0.92
C ARG A 256 -8.63 -9.65 2.40
N LEU A 257 -7.39 -9.31 2.75
CA LEU A 257 -6.92 -9.36 4.13
C LEU A 257 -7.59 -8.29 5.02
N SER A 258 -7.85 -7.10 4.49
CA SER A 258 -8.54 -6.02 5.20
C SER A 258 -9.97 -6.41 5.56
N LEU A 259 -10.70 -7.04 4.62
CA LEU A 259 -12.02 -7.61 4.88
C LEU A 259 -11.96 -8.74 5.92
N ALA A 260 -10.97 -9.63 5.83
CA ALA A 260 -10.85 -10.77 6.75
C ALA A 260 -10.60 -10.37 8.21
N VAL A 261 -9.84 -9.28 8.48
CA VAL A 261 -9.60 -8.78 9.85
C VAL A 261 -10.57 -7.68 10.30
N GLY A 262 -11.56 -7.30 9.47
CA GLY A 262 -12.42 -6.15 9.74
C GLY A 262 -11.62 -4.86 9.97
N LEU A 263 -10.69 -4.54 9.07
CA LEU A 263 -10.00 -3.24 9.08
C LEU A 263 -10.91 -2.20 8.43
N ASP A 264 -11.42 -1.27 9.23
CA ASP A 264 -11.90 0.03 8.76
C ASP A 264 -10.87 1.10 9.14
N MET A 265 -10.47 1.95 8.18
CA MET A 265 -9.44 2.97 8.41
C MET A 265 -9.95 4.17 9.24
N ALA A 266 -11.24 4.51 9.14
CA ALA A 266 -11.86 5.56 9.94
C ALA A 266 -12.05 5.12 11.40
N GLU A 267 -12.46 3.86 11.64
CA GLU A 267 -12.47 3.25 12.98
C GLU A 267 -11.05 3.11 13.57
N ALA A 268 -10.05 2.80 12.73
CA ALA A 268 -8.64 2.81 13.12
C ALA A 268 -8.09 4.24 13.42
N GLY A 269 -8.91 5.27 13.24
CA GLY A 269 -8.62 6.66 13.62
C GLY A 269 -8.00 7.51 12.51
N TRP A 270 -7.93 7.03 11.26
CA TRP A 270 -7.52 7.86 10.13
C TRP A 270 -8.61 8.89 9.79
N ARG A 271 -8.22 10.14 9.54
CA ARG A 271 -9.11 11.23 9.14
C ARG A 271 -8.41 12.13 8.11
N PRO A 272 -9.14 12.70 7.14
CA PRO A 272 -8.56 13.62 6.17
C PRO A 272 -8.21 14.94 6.86
N THR A 273 -6.95 15.36 6.74
CA THR A 273 -6.42 16.62 7.26
C THR A 273 -5.72 17.40 6.16
N VAL A 274 -5.48 18.70 6.39
CA VAL A 274 -4.67 19.56 5.51
C VAL A 274 -3.29 18.95 5.29
N ALA A 275 -2.67 18.38 6.33
CA ALA A 275 -1.33 17.80 6.25
C ALA A 275 -1.27 16.48 5.47
N ASN A 276 -2.19 15.52 5.73
CA ASN A 276 -2.09 14.19 5.13
C ASN A 276 -2.71 14.08 3.72
N TYR A 277 -3.77 14.85 3.42
CA TYR A 277 -4.56 14.69 2.19
C TYR A 277 -5.06 16.02 1.59
N LEU A 278 -5.83 16.82 2.35
CA LEU A 278 -6.62 17.93 1.80
C LEU A 278 -5.77 19.08 1.26
N GLY A 279 -4.60 19.34 1.84
CA GLY A 279 -3.64 20.34 1.31
C GLY A 279 -2.86 19.87 0.08
N ARG A 280 -3.00 18.59 -0.31
CA ARG A 280 -2.16 17.91 -1.31
C ARG A 280 -2.90 17.54 -2.59
N VAL A 281 -4.23 17.66 -2.60
CA VAL A 281 -5.09 17.44 -3.77
C VAL A 281 -5.52 18.78 -4.40
N THR A 282 -6.19 18.74 -5.55
CA THR A 282 -6.72 19.93 -6.24
C THR A 282 -8.06 20.38 -5.64
N LYS A 283 -8.49 21.64 -5.86
CA LYS A 283 -9.80 22.12 -5.36
C LYS A 283 -10.98 21.24 -5.79
N PRO A 284 -11.13 20.79 -7.07
CA PRO A 284 -12.23 19.90 -7.46
C PRO A 284 -12.29 18.63 -6.60
N ARG A 285 -11.13 18.06 -6.26
CA ARG A 285 -11.00 16.86 -5.42
C ARG A 285 -11.36 17.11 -3.94
N ILE A 286 -11.07 18.31 -3.41
CA ILE A 286 -11.54 18.71 -2.07
C ILE A 286 -13.08 18.83 -2.07
N LEU A 287 -13.66 19.42 -3.12
CA LEU A 287 -15.11 19.58 -3.26
C LEU A 287 -15.83 18.24 -3.45
N GLU A 288 -15.24 17.31 -4.19
CA GLU A 288 -15.69 15.92 -4.30
C GLU A 288 -15.69 15.23 -2.94
N ALA A 289 -14.57 15.22 -2.21
CA ALA A 289 -14.47 14.62 -0.88
C ALA A 289 -15.52 15.19 0.10
N VAL A 290 -15.70 16.51 0.11
CA VAL A 290 -16.70 17.17 0.97
C VAL A 290 -18.13 16.90 0.50
N ARG A 291 -18.38 16.74 -0.81
CA ARG A 291 -19.69 16.34 -1.34
C ARG A 291 -20.05 14.92 -0.92
N GLU A 292 -19.11 13.99 -0.99
CA GLU A 292 -19.30 12.60 -0.57
C GLU A 292 -19.49 12.48 0.95
N GLY A 293 -18.59 13.07 1.75
CA GLY A 293 -18.62 12.91 3.21
C GLY A 293 -19.60 13.82 3.96
N ALA A 294 -19.85 15.04 3.47
CA ALA A 294 -20.68 16.05 4.16
C ALA A 294 -21.83 16.62 3.30
N GLY A 295 -22.01 16.12 2.07
CA GLY A 295 -23.10 16.47 1.18
C GLY A 295 -22.87 17.74 0.34
N GLU A 296 -23.60 17.83 -0.77
CA GLU A 296 -23.49 18.90 -1.77
C GLU A 296 -23.60 20.32 -1.18
N ARG A 297 -24.45 20.53 -0.15
CA ARG A 297 -24.58 21.84 0.52
C ARG A 297 -23.28 22.27 1.21
N ALA A 298 -22.52 21.34 1.77
CA ALA A 298 -21.24 21.63 2.41
C ALA A 298 -20.18 22.00 1.37
N ALA A 299 -20.13 21.29 0.23
CA ALA A 299 -19.25 21.60 -0.88
C ALA A 299 -19.51 23.01 -1.45
N GLN A 300 -20.78 23.39 -1.65
CA GLN A 300 -21.15 24.73 -2.12
C GLN A 300 -20.72 25.85 -1.18
N LEU A 301 -20.73 25.62 0.14
CA LEU A 301 -20.29 26.61 1.13
C LEU A 301 -18.78 26.90 1.06
N ILE A 302 -17.96 25.93 0.63
CA ILE A 302 -16.50 26.08 0.54
C ILE A 302 -15.97 26.34 -0.88
N ALA A 303 -16.78 26.14 -1.92
CA ALA A 303 -16.37 26.24 -3.34
C ALA A 303 -15.71 27.57 -3.73
N HIS A 304 -16.08 28.67 -3.07
CA HIS A 304 -15.56 30.01 -3.33
C HIS A 304 -14.26 30.35 -2.56
N LEU A 305 -13.79 29.45 -1.70
CA LEU A 305 -12.61 29.66 -0.86
C LEU A 305 -11.30 29.45 -1.64
N LYS A 306 -10.21 30.08 -1.16
CA LYS A 306 -8.86 29.77 -1.66
C LYS A 306 -8.45 28.39 -1.16
N LYS A 307 -7.54 27.71 -1.88
CA LYS A 307 -7.15 26.31 -1.63
C LYS A 307 -6.81 25.99 -0.16
N GLY A 308 -6.01 26.83 0.50
CA GLY A 308 -5.66 26.64 1.92
C GLY A 308 -6.85 26.77 2.87
N ASP A 309 -7.69 27.79 2.66
CA ASP A 309 -8.91 28.02 3.47
C ASP A 309 -9.94 26.90 3.21
N MET A 310 -10.08 26.48 1.94
CA MET A 310 -10.93 25.37 1.51
C MET A 310 -10.50 24.04 2.15
N ALA A 311 -9.19 23.72 2.14
CA ALA A 311 -8.67 22.52 2.79
C ALA A 311 -8.88 22.54 4.31
N THR A 312 -8.72 23.71 4.95
CA THR A 312 -8.92 23.88 6.40
C THR A 312 -10.39 23.69 6.80
N GLU A 313 -11.33 24.26 6.03
CA GLU A 313 -12.76 24.09 6.30
C GLU A 313 -13.25 22.69 5.90
N ALA A 314 -12.67 22.07 4.86
CA ALA A 314 -12.93 20.68 4.51
C ALA A 314 -12.48 19.70 5.61
N GLU A 315 -11.35 19.94 6.27
CA GLU A 315 -10.92 19.15 7.45
C GLU A 315 -11.98 19.22 8.55
N ARG A 316 -12.48 20.43 8.85
CA ARG A 316 -13.54 20.64 9.85
C ARG A 316 -14.86 19.96 9.47
N LEU A 317 -15.22 19.94 8.19
CA LEU A 317 -16.45 19.34 7.67
C LEU A 317 -16.38 17.81 7.63
N LEU A 318 -15.22 17.24 7.29
CA LEU A 318 -15.02 15.80 7.16
C LEU A 318 -14.62 15.11 8.47
N ALA A 319 -14.18 15.87 9.48
CA ALA A 319 -13.63 15.35 10.73
C ALA A 319 -14.41 14.19 11.36
N GLU A 320 -15.75 14.24 11.37
CA GLU A 320 -16.60 13.23 12.03
C GLU A 320 -17.46 12.41 11.05
N THR A 321 -17.19 12.50 9.75
CA THR A 321 -17.99 11.84 8.69
C THR A 321 -17.62 10.38 8.44
N GLY A 322 -16.43 9.96 8.87
CA GLY A 322 -15.87 8.65 8.50
C GLY A 322 -15.39 8.57 7.05
N TRP A 323 -15.39 9.68 6.30
CA TRP A 323 -14.97 9.69 4.89
C TRP A 323 -13.49 9.30 4.71
N LEU A 324 -13.25 8.48 3.69
CA LEU A 324 -11.93 7.97 3.31
C LEU A 324 -11.65 8.25 1.82
N PRO A 325 -10.41 8.57 1.43
CA PRO A 325 -9.99 8.59 0.03
C PRO A 325 -9.91 7.16 -0.52
N GLU A 326 -10.02 6.99 -1.83
CA GLU A 326 -10.21 5.67 -2.46
C GLU A 326 -9.15 4.62 -2.09
N PRO A 327 -7.84 4.94 -1.98
CA PRO A 327 -6.82 3.95 -1.58
C PRO A 327 -6.98 3.39 -0.15
N LEU A 328 -7.80 4.02 0.69
CA LEU A 328 -8.09 3.62 2.07
C LEU A 328 -9.46 2.94 2.24
N ARG A 329 -10.31 2.93 1.20
CA ARG A 329 -11.59 2.23 1.22
C ARG A 329 -11.39 0.73 1.08
N ASN A 330 -12.32 -0.05 1.61
CA ASN A 330 -12.39 -1.49 1.34
C ASN A 330 -13.24 -1.71 0.09
N SER A 331 -12.63 -2.24 -0.97
CA SER A 331 -13.28 -2.50 -2.27
C SER A 331 -14.54 -3.40 -2.21
N GLY A 332 -14.82 -4.03 -1.08
CA GLY A 332 -16.06 -4.79 -0.84
C GLY A 332 -17.17 -4.05 -0.08
N ALA A 333 -16.89 -2.93 0.59
CA ALA A 333 -17.89 -2.19 1.39
C ALA A 333 -18.68 -1.19 0.53
N ASP A 334 -18.01 -0.49 -0.40
CA ASP A 334 -18.65 0.50 -1.27
C ASP A 334 -19.68 -0.14 -2.24
N ALA A 335 -19.50 -1.42 -2.59
CA ALA A 335 -20.40 -2.16 -3.47
C ALA A 335 -21.83 -2.25 -2.89
N GLU A 336 -21.97 -2.59 -1.61
CA GLU A 336 -23.28 -2.69 -0.94
C GLU A 336 -23.95 -1.31 -0.78
N SER A 337 -23.17 -0.24 -0.58
CA SER A 337 -23.72 1.12 -0.50
C SER A 337 -24.18 1.72 -1.83
N THR A 338 -23.79 1.13 -2.97
CA THR A 338 -24.14 1.64 -4.31
C THR A 338 -25.38 0.97 -4.91
N GLU A 339 -25.73 -0.25 -4.47
CA GLU A 339 -26.93 -0.96 -4.96
C GLU A 339 -28.21 -0.67 -4.16
N ALA A 340 -28.10 -0.02 -2.99
CA ALA A 340 -29.22 0.21 -2.06
C ALA A 340 -30.22 1.32 -2.46
N ASP A 341 -30.03 2.03 -3.58
CA ASP A 341 -30.92 3.13 -4.04
C ASP A 341 -31.49 2.93 -5.46
N SER A 342 -31.60 1.68 -5.94
CA SER A 342 -32.26 1.41 -7.23
C SER A 342 -33.10 0.13 -7.25
N GLY A 343 -34.35 0.21 -6.78
CA GLY A 343 -35.40 -0.75 -7.18
C GLY A 343 -36.45 -1.10 -6.14
N GLU A 344 -37.50 -0.28 -5.99
CA GLU A 344 -38.80 -0.82 -5.56
C GLU A 344 -39.34 -1.74 -6.68
N GLY A 345 -39.53 -3.05 -6.43
CA GLY A 345 -40.01 -3.94 -7.48
C GLY A 345 -40.11 -5.44 -7.16
N ASP A 346 -41.10 -5.82 -6.33
CA ASP A 346 -41.78 -7.12 -6.38
C ASP A 346 -40.92 -8.41 -6.16
N GLU A 347 -40.55 -8.69 -4.91
CA GLU A 347 -40.11 -10.04 -4.52
C GLU A 347 -41.30 -11.01 -4.49
N ALA A 348 -41.50 -11.75 -5.59
CA ALA A 348 -42.37 -12.91 -5.60
C ALA A 348 -41.78 -14.03 -4.71
N LEU A 349 -42.41 -14.28 -3.56
CA LEU A 349 -42.05 -15.34 -2.62
C LEU A 349 -42.09 -16.72 -3.30
N PRO A 350 -41.17 -17.66 -2.96
CA PRO A 350 -41.12 -18.98 -3.58
C PRO A 350 -42.32 -19.87 -3.21
N ASP A 351 -42.87 -20.51 -4.23
CA ASP A 351 -44.16 -21.25 -4.31
C ASP A 351 -44.16 -22.62 -3.57
N PHE A 352 -43.63 -22.68 -2.33
CA PHE A 352 -43.48 -23.94 -1.57
C PHE A 352 -44.33 -24.03 -0.29
N LEU A 353 -45.14 -23.01 0.04
CA LEU A 353 -45.86 -22.93 1.33
C LEU A 353 -47.39 -22.72 1.24
N ASP A 354 -48.02 -23.03 0.11
CA ASP A 354 -49.49 -23.21 0.05
C ASP A 354 -49.84 -24.69 0.25
N GLY A 355 -50.30 -25.03 1.48
CA GLY A 355 -50.51 -26.43 1.89
C GLY A 355 -51.22 -26.66 3.24
N ASP A 356 -52.13 -25.77 3.65
CA ASP A 356 -53.26 -26.12 4.54
C ASP A 356 -54.40 -26.74 3.68
N ASP A 357 -55.34 -27.60 4.12
CA ASP A 357 -55.66 -28.28 5.39
C ASP A 357 -55.77 -29.84 5.13
N GLU A 358 -56.22 -30.80 5.97
CA GLU A 358 -56.77 -30.87 7.35
C GLU A 358 -56.63 -32.33 7.90
N GLU A 359 -57.10 -32.56 9.14
CA GLU A 359 -57.71 -33.81 9.67
C GLU A 359 -56.90 -35.12 9.98
N THR A 360 -56.48 -35.20 11.25
CA THR A 360 -56.84 -36.22 12.28
C THR A 360 -56.50 -37.74 12.19
N ASN A 361 -56.03 -38.26 13.34
CA ASN A 361 -56.16 -39.64 13.87
C ASN A 361 -55.42 -40.77 13.09
N THR A 362 -54.93 -41.86 13.70
CA THR A 362 -55.13 -42.47 15.04
C THR A 362 -53.89 -43.28 15.44
N ASP A 363 -53.85 -43.84 16.66
CA ASP A 363 -52.84 -44.80 17.13
C ASP A 363 -52.69 -46.04 16.21
N ASP A 364 -51.48 -46.62 16.09
CA ASP A 364 -51.17 -47.94 16.69
C ASP A 364 -49.76 -48.50 16.34
N GLU A 365 -49.19 -49.17 17.35
CA GLU A 365 -48.32 -50.36 17.36
C GLU A 365 -47.05 -50.53 16.46
N GLU A 366 -45.93 -50.80 17.16
CA GLU A 366 -44.88 -51.81 16.90
C GLU A 366 -44.19 -51.89 15.50
N GLU A 367 -42.85 -52.00 15.36
CA GLU A 367 -42.01 -53.05 15.91
C GLU A 367 -40.48 -52.75 15.88
N ARG A 368 -39.77 -53.17 16.94
CA ARG A 368 -38.40 -53.75 16.97
C ARG A 368 -37.20 -52.85 16.62
N HIS A 369 -36.29 -52.56 17.56
CA HIS A 369 -35.16 -53.43 18.01
C HIS A 369 -34.14 -53.73 16.88
N LEU A 370 -32.81 -53.64 17.04
CA LEU A 370 -31.95 -53.53 18.24
C LEU A 370 -30.58 -52.90 17.86
N ALA A 371 -29.79 -52.54 18.86
CA ALA A 371 -28.42 -52.06 18.69
C ALA A 371 -27.35 -53.16 18.85
N ALA A 372 -26.12 -52.80 18.44
CA ALA A 372 -24.81 -53.28 18.91
C ALA A 372 -24.04 -54.39 18.13
N ALA A 373 -22.80 -54.01 17.81
CA ALA A 373 -21.53 -54.77 17.85
C ALA A 373 -21.31 -56.00 16.96
N GLU A 374 -20.34 -55.89 16.04
CA GLU A 374 -18.96 -56.40 16.24
C GLU A 374 -17.94 -55.35 15.77
#